data_AF-A0A7S4RVK6-F1
#
_entry.id   AF-A0A7S4RVK6-F1
#
_cell.length_a   1.000
_cell.length_b   1.000
_cell.length_c   1.000
_cell.angle_alpha   90.00
_cell.angle_beta   90.00
_cell.angle_gamma   90.00
#
_symmetry.space_group_name_H-M   'P 1'
#
loop_
_entity.id
_entity.type
_entity.pdbx_description
1 polymer ?
#
loop_
_entity_poly.entity_id
_entity_poly.type
_entity_poly.pdbx_seq_one_letter_code
_entity_poly.pdbx_strand_id
1 'polypeptide(L)'
;PTTRCWSLIPHMNLQHSSCAAVSLCGKLIVVGGYDGNTCHAACEAYDPTTCQWCSIPSMQTGRNGCAAVEVDGTLYVMGGHDGTNFLSSVEKLEIQQSNNNDMFLQLTTQPQMTQQCSTSMAQSTGSQADQ
;
A
#
# COMPACT_ATOMS: atom_id res chain seq x y z
N PRO A 1 7.61 27.86 -0.44
CA PRO A 1 8.83 27.36 -1.13
C PRO A 1 9.61 28.49 -1.80
N THR A 2 10.93 28.49 -1.65
CA THR A 2 11.83 29.63 -1.92
C THR A 2 12.03 29.95 -3.40
N THR A 3 11.78 29.00 -4.30
CA THR A 3 12.08 29.15 -5.75
C THR A 3 10.84 29.22 -6.64
N ARG A 4 9.63 28.91 -6.14
CA ARG A 4 8.35 28.88 -6.91
C ARG A 4 8.41 28.20 -8.30
N CYS A 5 9.40 27.35 -8.52
CA CYS A 5 9.63 26.65 -9.78
C CYS A 5 9.67 25.15 -9.55
N TRP A 6 9.17 24.39 -10.52
CA TRP A 6 9.33 22.94 -10.57
C TRP A 6 10.73 22.59 -11.06
N SER A 7 11.33 21.55 -10.47
CA SER A 7 12.59 20.97 -10.92
C SER A 7 12.43 19.47 -11.09
N LEU A 8 13.06 18.91 -12.12
CA LEU A 8 13.08 17.47 -12.32
C LEU A 8 14.00 16.80 -11.29
N ILE A 9 13.56 15.64 -10.81
CA ILE A 9 14.38 14.67 -10.07
C ILE A 9 14.60 13.44 -10.97
N PRO A 10 15.48 12.49 -10.59
CA PRO A 10 15.66 11.26 -11.35
C PRO A 10 14.35 10.52 -11.62
N HIS A 11 14.24 9.94 -12.80
CA HIS A 11 13.06 9.18 -13.23
C HIS A 11 12.88 7.92 -12.37
N MET A 12 11.62 7.56 -12.08
CA MET A 12 11.27 6.24 -11.54
C MET A 12 11.75 5.12 -12.46
N ASN A 13 11.97 3.92 -11.93
CA ASN A 13 12.43 2.80 -12.76
C ASN A 13 11.28 2.26 -13.63
N LEU A 14 10.05 2.37 -13.14
CA LEU A 14 8.85 2.02 -13.88
C LEU A 14 8.02 3.26 -14.21
N GLN A 15 7.23 3.15 -15.29
CA GLN A 15 6.25 4.16 -15.66
C GLN A 15 4.95 3.87 -14.91
N HIS A 16 4.48 4.86 -14.17
CA HIS A 16 3.28 4.73 -13.36
C HIS A 16 2.23 5.76 -13.80
N SER A 17 1.10 5.29 -14.33
CA SER A 17 -0.14 6.08 -14.32
C SER A 17 -1.02 5.62 -13.17
N SER A 18 -1.76 6.55 -12.55
CA SER A 18 -2.73 6.24 -11.48
C SER A 18 -2.16 5.43 -10.31
N CYS A 19 -0.88 5.63 -9.98
CA CYS A 19 -0.25 5.12 -8.76
C CYS A 19 -0.64 5.96 -7.54
N ALA A 20 -0.37 5.41 -6.35
CA ALA A 20 -0.41 6.16 -5.10
C ALA A 20 1.02 6.49 -4.65
N ALA A 21 1.19 7.61 -3.95
CA ALA A 21 2.47 8.02 -3.38
C ALA A 21 2.33 8.41 -1.90
N VAL A 22 3.31 8.02 -1.08
CA VAL A 22 3.31 8.20 0.38
C VAL A 22 4.70 8.61 0.85
N SER A 23 4.79 9.52 1.82
CA SER A 23 6.05 9.76 2.54
C SER A 23 6.16 8.80 3.72
N LEU A 24 7.24 8.01 3.77
CA LEU A 24 7.48 7.03 4.83
C LEU A 24 8.99 6.94 5.09
N CYS A 25 9.39 7.04 6.35
CA CYS A 25 10.80 6.95 6.78
C CYS A 25 11.73 7.93 6.05
N GLY A 26 11.25 9.14 5.75
CA GLY A 26 12.03 10.15 5.01
C GLY A 26 12.22 9.88 3.51
N LYS A 27 11.54 8.86 2.97
CA LYS A 27 11.57 8.48 1.55
C LYS A 27 10.20 8.75 0.92
N LEU A 28 10.18 8.89 -0.41
CA LEU A 28 8.94 8.93 -1.19
C LEU A 28 8.69 7.53 -1.75
N ILE A 29 7.60 6.91 -1.31
CA ILE A 29 7.18 5.59 -1.76
C ILE A 29 6.12 5.74 -2.84
N VAL A 30 6.26 5.04 -3.95
CA VAL A 30 5.29 4.95 -5.04
C VAL A 30 4.85 3.50 -5.17
N VAL A 31 3.54 3.26 -5.26
CA VAL A 31 2.97 1.90 -5.31
C VAL A 31 1.96 1.74 -6.43
N GLY A 32 2.01 0.57 -7.06
CA GLY A 32 1.05 0.15 -8.08
C GLY A 32 1.03 1.07 -9.30
N GLY A 33 -0.12 1.10 -9.97
CA GLY A 33 -0.35 1.88 -11.19
C GLY A 33 -0.49 1.01 -12.43
N TYR A 34 -0.50 1.69 -13.57
CA TYR A 34 -0.62 1.11 -14.90
C TYR A 34 0.51 1.61 -15.79
N ASP A 35 1.25 0.68 -16.39
CA ASP A 35 2.46 0.93 -17.19
C ASP A 35 2.17 1.12 -18.69
N GLY A 36 0.89 1.20 -19.07
CA GLY A 36 0.44 1.23 -20.46
C GLY A 36 0.00 -0.13 -21.00
N ASN A 37 0.32 -1.22 -20.29
CA ASN A 37 -0.07 -2.58 -20.66
C ASN A 37 -0.86 -3.27 -19.54
N THR A 38 -0.37 -3.23 -18.31
CA THR A 38 -0.89 -4.01 -17.18
C THR A 38 -0.99 -3.20 -15.89
N CYS A 39 -1.95 -3.58 -15.04
CA CYS A 39 -1.98 -3.10 -13.65
C CYS A 39 -0.93 -3.89 -12.88
N HIS A 40 0.10 -3.24 -12.34
CA HIS A 40 1.23 -3.94 -11.73
C HIS A 40 1.29 -3.72 -10.22
N ALA A 41 2.04 -4.60 -9.55
CA ALA A 41 2.17 -4.62 -8.10
C ALA A 41 3.46 -3.95 -7.59
N ALA A 42 4.31 -3.48 -8.52
CA ALA A 42 5.60 -2.89 -8.19
C ALA A 42 5.48 -1.70 -7.23
N CYS A 43 6.43 -1.62 -6.31
CA CYS A 43 6.57 -0.56 -5.34
C CYS A 43 8.02 -0.06 -5.38
N GLU A 44 8.22 1.25 -5.35
CA GLU A 44 9.52 1.89 -5.44
C GLU A 44 9.68 2.99 -4.39
N ALA A 45 10.90 3.17 -3.88
CA ALA A 45 11.24 4.21 -2.91
C ALA A 45 12.30 5.14 -3.47
N TYR A 46 12.01 6.43 -3.48
CA TYR A 46 13.00 7.48 -3.75
C TYR A 46 13.65 7.93 -2.45
N ASP A 47 14.97 7.87 -2.43
CA ASP A 47 15.80 8.41 -1.37
C ASP A 47 16.35 9.79 -1.78
N PRO A 48 15.89 10.89 -1.13
CA PRO A 48 16.36 12.23 -1.45
C PRO A 48 17.83 12.48 -1.06
N THR A 49 18.43 11.63 -0.22
CA THR A 49 19.84 11.77 0.19
C THR A 49 20.80 11.24 -0.87
N THR A 50 20.42 10.16 -1.56
CA THR A 50 21.20 9.57 -2.64
C THR A 50 20.71 9.98 -4.02
N CYS A 51 19.53 10.61 -4.09
CA CYS A 51 18.82 10.91 -5.32
C CYS A 51 18.61 9.66 -6.19
N GLN A 52 18.26 8.53 -5.58
CA GLN A 52 18.03 7.27 -6.32
C GLN A 52 16.67 6.68 -6.00
N TRP A 53 16.13 5.97 -6.99
CA TRP A 53 14.97 5.09 -6.82
C TRP A 53 15.46 3.67 -6.58
N CYS A 54 14.84 2.99 -5.62
CA CYS A 54 15.10 1.58 -5.32
C CYS A 54 13.78 0.81 -5.29
N SER A 55 13.74 -0.37 -5.89
CA SER A 55 12.60 -1.28 -5.75
C SER A 55 12.46 -1.72 -4.29
N ILE A 56 11.24 -1.69 -3.77
CA ILE A 56 10.88 -2.26 -2.46
C ILE A 56 9.97 -3.49 -2.67
N PRO A 57 9.66 -4.27 -1.62
CA PRO A 57 8.74 -5.39 -1.76
C PRO A 57 7.44 -4.98 -2.48
N SER A 58 7.10 -5.71 -3.54
CA SER A 58 5.87 -5.51 -4.30
C SER A 58 4.64 -5.96 -3.52
N MET A 59 3.47 -5.42 -3.89
CA MET A 59 2.19 -5.97 -3.47
C MET A 59 1.97 -7.38 -4.04
N GLN A 60 1.04 -8.12 -3.46
CA GLN A 60 0.56 -9.39 -3.99
C GLN A 60 -0.36 -9.18 -5.20
N THR A 61 -1.17 -8.12 -5.16
CA THR A 61 -2.10 -7.77 -6.25
C THR A 61 -1.63 -6.51 -6.96
N GLY A 62 -1.65 -6.52 -8.29
CA GLY A 62 -1.43 -5.31 -9.08
C GLY A 62 -2.61 -4.36 -8.90
N ARG A 63 -2.36 -3.06 -8.66
CA ARG A 63 -3.43 -2.11 -8.34
C ARG A 63 -3.27 -0.82 -9.12
N ASN A 64 -4.17 -0.55 -10.05
CA ASN A 64 -4.32 0.74 -10.70
C ASN A 64 -5.38 1.58 -9.95
N GLY A 65 -5.11 2.87 -9.72
CA GLY A 65 -6.05 3.78 -9.06
C GLY A 65 -6.27 3.45 -7.58
N CYS A 66 -5.26 2.89 -6.93
CA CYS A 66 -5.31 2.61 -5.50
C CYS A 66 -5.11 3.89 -4.66
N ALA A 67 -5.47 3.81 -3.38
CA ALA A 67 -5.07 4.76 -2.37
C ALA A 67 -3.97 4.17 -1.49
N ALA A 68 -3.07 5.00 -0.97
CA ALA A 68 -2.06 4.56 -0.01
C ALA A 68 -1.87 5.58 1.11
N VAL A 69 -1.52 5.11 2.30
CA VAL A 69 -1.29 5.94 3.49
C VAL A 69 -0.28 5.27 4.41
N GLU A 70 0.49 6.09 5.12
CA GLU A 70 1.34 5.65 6.23
C GLU A 70 0.57 5.79 7.55
N VAL A 71 0.61 4.75 8.38
CA VAL A 71 0.08 4.76 9.75
C VAL A 71 1.07 4.01 10.64
N ASP A 72 1.61 4.70 11.64
CA ASP A 72 2.55 4.16 12.63
C ASP A 72 3.73 3.39 12.02
N GLY A 73 4.36 3.96 11.00
CA GLY A 73 5.50 3.39 10.27
C GLY A 73 5.13 2.26 9.31
N THR A 74 3.84 2.00 9.12
CA THR A 74 3.33 0.95 8.24
C THR A 74 2.66 1.56 7.03
N LEU A 75 3.02 1.09 5.84
CA LEU A 75 2.36 1.45 4.59
C LEU A 75 1.10 0.61 4.41
N TYR A 76 -0.03 1.25 4.15
CA TYR A 76 -1.29 0.61 3.78
C TYR A 76 -1.66 1.00 2.35
N VAL A 77 -2.04 0.03 1.54
CA VAL A 77 -2.52 0.23 0.16
C VAL A 77 -3.90 -0.38 0.01
N MET A 78 -4.86 0.40 -0.46
CA MET A 78 -6.29 0.08 -0.39
C MET A 78 -6.95 0.23 -1.76
N GLY A 79 -7.80 -0.74 -2.08
CA GLY A 79 -8.67 -0.72 -3.26
C GLY A 79 -7.91 -0.70 -4.58
N GLY A 80 -8.46 0.00 -5.57
CA GLY A 80 -7.98 0.05 -6.95
C GLY A 80 -8.61 -1.00 -7.85
N HIS A 81 -8.00 -1.22 -9.02
CA HIS A 81 -8.42 -2.16 -10.05
C HIS A 81 -7.24 -3.05 -10.47
N ASP A 82 -7.42 -4.36 -10.54
CA ASP A 82 -6.36 -5.32 -10.87
C ASP A 82 -6.22 -5.64 -12.36
N GLY A 83 -7.02 -4.98 -13.21
CA GLY A 83 -7.14 -5.27 -14.63
C GLY A 83 -8.43 -6.03 -14.98
N THR A 84 -9.08 -6.64 -13.99
CA THR A 84 -10.34 -7.38 -14.16
C THR A 84 -11.42 -6.92 -13.17
N ASN A 85 -11.07 -6.68 -11.91
CA ASN A 85 -12.00 -6.40 -10.82
C ASN A 85 -11.61 -5.14 -10.06
N PHE A 86 -12.63 -4.48 -9.49
CA PHE A 86 -12.42 -3.50 -8.44
C PHE A 86 -12.13 -4.21 -7.12
N LEU A 87 -11.13 -3.73 -6.40
CA LEU A 87 -10.64 -4.35 -5.18
C LEU A 87 -11.26 -3.67 -3.97
N SER A 88 -11.71 -4.47 -2.99
CA SER A 88 -12.00 -4.04 -1.62
C SER A 88 -10.89 -4.43 -0.65
N SER A 89 -9.88 -5.17 -1.12
CA SER A 89 -8.76 -5.65 -0.31
C SER A 89 -7.80 -4.52 0.04
N VAL A 90 -7.14 -4.70 1.17
CA VAL A 90 -6.09 -3.83 1.70
C VAL A 90 -4.84 -4.67 1.93
N GLU A 91 -3.69 -4.14 1.53
CA GLU A 91 -2.38 -4.74 1.78
C GLU A 91 -1.56 -3.80 2.66
N LYS A 92 -0.74 -4.38 3.55
CA LYS A 92 0.17 -3.60 4.39
C LYS A 92 1.61 -4.05 4.22
N LEU A 93 2.55 -3.11 4.34
CA LEU A 93 3.98 -3.36 4.36
C LEU A 93 4.60 -2.62 5.54
N GLU A 94 5.23 -3.36 6.43
CA GLU A 94 6.03 -2.82 7.53
C GLU A 94 7.45 -2.60 7.02
N ILE A 95 7.88 -1.34 6.94
CA ILE A 95 9.24 -0.97 6.54
C ILE A 95 10.02 -0.62 7.80
N GLN A 96 10.94 -1.51 8.19
CA GLN A 96 11.81 -1.26 9.33
C GLN A 96 12.80 -0.14 9.01
N GLN A 97 12.84 0.89 9.85
CA GLN A 97 13.94 1.84 9.87
C GLN A 97 15.14 1.14 10.52
N SER A 98 16.21 0.90 9.77
CA SER A 98 17.46 0.44 10.36
C SER A 98 18.19 1.64 10.99
N ASN A 99 18.64 1.46 12.24
CA ASN A 99 19.39 2.48 12.98
C ASN A 99 20.84 2.63 12.48
N ASN A 100 21.25 1.74 11.58
CA ASN A 100 22.53 1.74 10.89
C ASN A 100 22.22 1.91 9.41
N ASN A 101 23.01 2.70 8.69
CA ASN A 101 22.87 3.05 7.27
C ASN A 101 22.74 1.88 6.25
N ASP A 102 22.51 0.64 6.71
CA ASP A 102 22.18 -0.52 5.88
C ASP A 102 20.69 -0.55 5.58
N MET A 103 20.41 -0.10 4.37
CA MET A 103 19.12 -0.12 3.74
C MET A 103 18.84 -1.56 3.27
N PHE A 104 17.62 -2.04 3.52
CA PHE A 104 16.98 -3.26 3.00
C PHE A 104 17.02 -4.55 3.84
N LEU A 105 15.80 -4.98 4.21
CA LEU A 105 15.31 -6.33 4.52
C LEU A 105 15.54 -6.87 5.95
N GLN A 106 14.50 -6.75 6.78
CA GLN A 106 13.97 -7.96 7.43
C GLN A 106 12.50 -8.14 7.04
N LEU A 107 12.27 -8.98 6.04
CA LEU A 107 10.96 -9.58 5.78
C LEU A 107 10.57 -10.41 7.01
N THR A 108 9.68 -9.90 7.84
CA THR A 108 8.96 -10.75 8.79
C THR A 108 7.62 -11.09 8.14
N THR A 109 7.62 -12.16 7.35
CA THR A 109 6.38 -12.84 6.98
C THR A 109 5.80 -13.49 8.23
N GLN A 110 4.73 -12.91 8.79
CA GLN A 110 3.79 -13.71 9.58
C GLN A 110 2.57 -14.05 8.73
N PRO A 111 2.21 -15.33 8.59
CA PRO A 111 0.94 -15.71 8.00
C PRO A 111 -0.19 -15.53 9.01
N GLN A 112 -1.33 -15.09 8.47
CA GLN A 112 -2.71 -15.29 8.94
C GLN A 112 -3.32 -14.22 9.86
N MET A 113 -4.32 -13.53 9.30
CA MET A 113 -5.64 -13.50 9.94
C MET A 113 -6.71 -13.82 8.90
N THR A 114 -7.18 -15.06 8.91
CA THR A 114 -8.57 -15.38 8.60
C THR A 114 -9.42 -14.86 9.76
N GLN A 115 -10.23 -13.84 9.53
CA GLN A 115 -11.34 -13.51 10.41
C GLN A 115 -12.61 -13.59 9.56
N GLN A 116 -13.30 -14.73 9.68
CA GLN A 116 -14.68 -14.85 9.24
C GLN A 116 -15.52 -13.96 10.16
N CYS A 117 -16.17 -12.92 9.63
CA CYS A 117 -17.29 -12.30 10.32
C CYS A 117 -18.48 -13.25 10.22
N SER A 118 -18.69 -14.07 11.24
CA SER A 118 -19.98 -14.73 11.48
C SER A 118 -20.91 -13.73 12.12
N THR A 119 -21.92 -13.29 11.37
CA THR A 119 -23.08 -12.59 11.93
C THR A 119 -23.92 -13.60 12.73
N SER A 120 -23.91 -13.47 14.06
CA SER A 120 -24.89 -14.18 14.90
C SER A 120 -26.24 -13.46 14.83
N MET A 121 -27.20 -14.02 14.09
CA MET A 121 -28.61 -13.69 14.28
C MET A 121 -29.07 -14.34 15.59
N ALA A 122 -29.20 -13.54 16.65
CA ALA A 122 -29.88 -13.96 17.86
C ALA A 122 -31.39 -14.05 17.56
N GLN A 123 -31.94 -15.27 17.56
CA GLN A 123 -33.37 -15.49 17.66
C GLN A 123 -33.81 -15.16 19.09
N SER A 124 -34.63 -14.12 19.27
CA SER A 124 -35.41 -13.95 20.49
C SER A 124 -36.69 -14.79 20.37
N THR A 125 -36.78 -15.82 21.19
CA THR A 125 -38.01 -16.56 21.50
C THR A 125 -38.47 -16.18 22.90
N GLY A 126 -39.78 -16.14 23.13
CA GLY A 126 -40.40 -15.96 24.45
C GLY A 126 -41.31 -14.72 24.51
N SER A 127 -42.56 -14.82 24.06
CA SER A 127 -43.73 -15.24 24.85
C SER A 127 -44.30 -14.12 25.75
N GLN A 128 -45.40 -13.53 25.32
CA GLN A 128 -46.39 -12.98 26.24
C GLN A 128 -47.74 -13.65 25.94
N ALA A 129 -48.28 -14.22 27.01
CA ALA A 129 -49.58 -14.86 27.06
C ALA A 129 -50.68 -13.79 26.99
N ASP A 130 -51.66 -14.03 26.13
CA ASP A 130 -52.99 -13.44 26.24
C ASP A 130 -54.00 -14.60 26.30
N GLN A 131 -54.93 -14.46 27.25
CA GLN A 131 -56.04 -15.33 27.68
C GLN A 131 -55.76 -16.32 28.82
#